data_AF-A0A953ZWA0-F1
#
_entry.id   AF-A0A953ZWA0-F1
#
_cell.length_a   1.000
_cell.length_b   1.000
_cell.length_c   1.000
_cell.angle_alpha   90.00
_cell.angle_beta   90.00
_cell.angle_gamma   90.00
#
_symmetry.space_group_name_H-M   'P 1'
#
loop_
_entity.id
_entity.type
_entity.pdbx_description
1 polymer ?
#
loop_
_entity_poly.entity_id
_entity_poly.type
_entity_poly.pdbx_seq_one_letter_code
_entity_poly.pdbx_strand_id
1 'polypeptide(L)'
;FGVDVIGEPKVFSLPFVGTLMDSFGPGLPHHLAKYNKHLVLGQRNGRPVEGMILTRLAVRLIQPTPGLPLPPRCVEVVGEHRELQPLVQADLAGIALLNHYVVDMDEVRAWAGTLARRRAIIRADRGVLLDDPLPTGGGPLLAAGVEWRLAALSPREDSELESVVLDIIRWHERGHMADFLYFLPVLRRPWRSLALVLRNGLDALHVGAEMEGRAELVALALSPHTRLVLAHLAGFVDGDPRGSPHAIGFRSMVEALQAELGKRGCEHAAVRQWHRADPEVVRAAARELLGRMW
;
A
#
# COMPACT_ATOMS: atom_id res chain seq x y z
N PHE A 1 -12.16 25.91 34.05
CA PHE A 1 -10.82 25.30 34.05
C PHE A 1 -10.99 23.82 33.80
N GLY A 2 -10.83 23.38 32.54
CA GLY A 2 -10.77 21.96 32.23
C GLY A 2 -9.46 21.42 32.77
N VAL A 3 -9.49 20.35 33.55
CA VAL A 3 -8.27 19.71 34.00
C VAL A 3 -7.81 18.81 32.87
N ASP A 4 -6.59 19.01 32.36
CA ASP A 4 -5.90 18.22 31.33
C ASP A 4 -5.56 16.80 31.85
N VAL A 5 -6.52 16.07 32.43
CA VAL A 5 -6.30 14.72 32.99
C VAL A 5 -6.60 13.66 31.96
N ILE A 6 -5.96 13.81 30.82
CA ILE A 6 -5.76 12.68 29.95
C ILE A 6 -4.30 12.31 30.15
N GLY A 7 -4.04 11.26 30.94
CA GLY A 7 -2.69 10.89 31.38
C GLY A 7 -1.65 10.86 30.26
N GLU A 8 -0.37 10.80 30.60
CA GLU A 8 0.71 10.96 29.62
C GLU A 8 0.64 9.86 28.53
N PRO A 9 0.50 10.23 27.24
CA PRO A 9 0.51 9.27 26.16
C PRO A 9 1.89 8.64 26.05
N LYS A 10 1.93 7.35 25.71
CA LYS A 10 3.19 6.67 25.45
C LYS A 10 3.71 7.09 24.08
N VAL A 11 4.88 7.73 24.06
CA VAL A 11 5.57 8.19 22.85
C VAL A 11 6.88 7.41 22.69
N PHE A 12 7.27 7.14 21.45
CA PHE A 12 8.52 6.45 21.12
C PHE A 12 9.12 7.00 19.82
N SER A 13 10.43 6.87 19.66
CA SER A 13 11.13 7.30 18.45
C SER A 13 11.71 6.10 17.70
N LEU A 14 11.54 6.12 16.39
CA LEU A 14 12.08 5.15 15.46
C LEU A 14 13.11 5.84 14.55
N PRO A 15 14.34 5.29 14.43
CA PRO A 15 15.32 5.83 13.49
C PRO A 15 14.75 5.96 12.08
N PHE A 16 15.06 7.07 11.41
CA PHE A 16 14.64 7.43 10.03
C PHE A 16 13.15 7.72 9.84
N VAL A 17 12.27 7.22 10.71
CA VAL A 17 10.82 7.48 10.69
C VAL A 17 10.48 8.74 11.47
N GLY A 18 10.95 8.86 12.71
CA GLY A 18 10.65 9.96 13.62
C GLY A 18 9.98 9.52 14.92
N THR A 19 9.22 10.42 15.53
CA THR A 19 8.55 10.21 16.82
C THR A 19 7.09 9.89 16.62
N LEU A 20 6.59 8.86 17.30
CA LEU A 20 5.22 8.36 17.16
C LEU A 20 4.57 8.21 18.53
N MET A 21 3.27 8.42 18.59
CA MET A 21 2.45 8.08 19.74
C MET A 21 1.88 6.66 19.58
N ASP A 22 1.89 5.87 20.65
CA ASP A 22 1.26 4.55 20.69
C ASP A 22 -0.27 4.70 20.64
N SER A 23 -0.87 4.41 19.48
CA SER A 23 -2.33 4.54 19.24
C SER A 23 -3.20 3.61 20.09
N PHE A 24 -2.61 2.66 20.83
CA PHE A 24 -3.29 1.81 21.80
C PHE A 24 -2.80 2.03 23.24
N GLY A 25 -1.90 2.98 23.44
CA GLY A 25 -1.32 3.32 24.73
C GLY A 25 -2.27 4.05 25.68
N PRO A 26 -1.82 4.33 26.92
CA PRO A 26 -2.59 5.11 27.89
C PRO A 26 -2.77 6.57 27.42
N GLY A 27 -3.54 7.35 28.19
CA GLY A 27 -3.72 8.76 27.91
C GLY A 27 -4.70 9.04 26.79
N LEU A 28 -4.32 9.92 25.86
CA LEU A 28 -5.21 10.45 24.81
C LEU A 28 -5.75 9.40 23.85
N PRO A 29 -4.93 8.47 23.33
CA PRO A 29 -5.45 7.35 22.54
C PRO A 29 -6.51 6.53 23.28
N HIS A 30 -6.24 6.17 24.54
CA HIS A 30 -7.18 5.40 25.36
C HIS A 30 -8.46 6.18 25.67
N HIS A 31 -8.37 7.47 25.94
CA HIS A 31 -9.54 8.33 26.17
C HIS A 31 -10.42 8.39 24.91
N LEU A 32 -9.83 8.70 23.75
CA LEU A 32 -10.54 8.77 22.46
C LEU A 32 -11.16 7.43 22.06
N ALA A 33 -10.51 6.32 22.39
CA ALA A 33 -11.06 4.99 22.16
C ALA A 33 -12.44 4.77 22.81
N LYS A 34 -12.71 5.40 23.96
CA LYS A 34 -14.02 5.31 24.65
C LYS A 34 -15.16 5.95 23.85
N TYR A 35 -14.83 6.84 22.93
CA TYR A 35 -15.77 7.54 22.05
C TYR A 35 -15.73 6.99 20.61
N ASN A 36 -15.27 5.75 20.43
CA ASN A 36 -15.12 5.11 19.13
C ASN A 36 -14.18 5.86 18.17
N LYS A 37 -13.20 6.61 18.69
CA LYS A 37 -12.19 7.32 17.90
C LYS A 37 -10.84 6.62 17.96
N HIS A 38 -10.11 6.59 16.85
CA HIS A 38 -8.72 6.11 16.77
C HIS A 38 -7.81 7.28 16.40
N LEU A 39 -6.76 7.49 17.18
CA LEU A 39 -5.81 8.58 16.97
C LEU A 39 -4.45 7.98 16.56
N VAL A 40 -4.00 8.39 15.39
CA VAL A 40 -2.64 8.22 14.90
C VAL A 40 -1.97 9.58 14.97
N LEU A 41 -0.83 9.67 15.65
CA LEU A 41 -0.09 10.93 15.79
C LEU A 41 1.40 10.65 15.69
N GLY A 42 2.10 11.46 14.92
CA GLY A 42 3.52 11.29 14.66
C GLY A 42 4.21 12.56 14.20
N GLN A 43 5.53 12.53 14.16
CA GLN A 43 6.37 13.63 13.71
C GLN A 43 7.58 13.07 12.98
N ARG A 44 7.72 13.35 11.69
CA ARG A 44 8.84 12.85 10.88
C ARG A 44 10.07 13.75 11.04
N ASN A 45 11.15 13.25 11.63
CA ASN A 45 12.48 13.90 11.68
C ASN A 45 12.46 15.44 11.87
N GLY A 46 11.72 15.94 12.87
CA GLY A 46 11.64 17.38 13.18
C GLY A 46 10.71 18.23 12.29
N ARG A 47 9.98 17.61 11.36
CA ARG A 47 8.87 18.24 10.61
C ARG A 47 7.68 18.57 11.54
N PRO A 48 6.65 19.29 11.07
CA PRO A 48 5.43 19.46 11.83
C PRO A 48 4.83 18.12 12.29
N VAL A 49 4.10 18.16 13.40
CA VAL A 49 3.33 17.00 13.87
C VAL A 49 2.23 16.72 12.86
N GLU A 50 2.12 15.46 12.47
CA GLU A 50 1.12 14.92 11.57
C GLU A 50 0.20 14.01 12.38
N GLY A 51 -1.09 14.03 12.07
CA GLY A 51 -2.04 13.20 12.80
C GLY A 51 -3.33 12.99 12.05
N MET A 52 -3.95 11.88 12.40
CA MET A 52 -5.18 11.37 11.84
C MET A 52 -6.06 10.90 13.00
N ILE A 53 -7.31 11.37 13.00
CA ILE A 53 -8.34 10.86 13.89
C ILE A 53 -9.45 10.26 13.03
N LEU A 54 -9.78 9.01 13.32
CA LEU A 54 -10.78 8.23 12.60
C LEU A 54 -11.90 7.81 13.54
N THR A 55 -13.12 7.74 13.02
CA THR A 55 -14.19 6.95 13.64
C THR A 55 -13.93 5.48 13.32
N ARG A 56 -13.83 4.61 14.34
CA ARG A 56 -13.56 3.19 14.12
C ARG A 56 -14.80 2.50 13.57
N LEU A 57 -14.65 1.84 12.43
CA LEU A 57 -15.65 0.97 11.84
C LEU A 57 -15.40 -0.49 12.25
N ALA A 58 -14.13 -0.88 12.33
CA ALA A 58 -13.72 -2.19 12.82
C ALA A 58 -12.34 -2.15 13.48
N VAL A 59 -12.15 -3.01 14.48
CA VAL A 59 -10.84 -3.34 15.05
C VAL A 59 -10.76 -4.85 15.16
N ARG A 60 -9.76 -5.47 14.55
CA ARG A 60 -9.61 -6.94 14.54
C ARG A 60 -8.18 -7.38 14.71
N LEU A 61 -7.99 -8.55 15.32
CA LEU A 61 -6.71 -9.25 15.27
C LEU A 61 -6.52 -9.86 13.88
N ILE A 62 -5.35 -9.62 13.30
CA ILE A 62 -4.97 -10.16 12.01
C ILE A 62 -4.56 -11.61 12.19
N GLN A 63 -5.13 -12.48 11.38
CA GLN A 63 -4.76 -13.89 11.36
C GLN A 63 -3.36 -14.06 10.77
N PRO A 64 -2.56 -15.01 11.28
CA PRO A 64 -1.29 -15.37 10.65
C PRO A 64 -1.49 -15.68 9.17
N THR A 65 -0.66 -15.09 8.31
CA THR A 65 -0.69 -15.33 6.88
C THR A 65 0.52 -16.17 6.49
N PRO A 66 0.34 -17.37 5.93
CA PRO A 66 1.46 -18.17 5.44
C PRO A 66 2.31 -17.38 4.43
N GLY A 67 3.63 -17.41 4.61
CA GLY A 67 4.56 -16.71 3.72
C GLY A 67 4.82 -15.24 4.06
N LEU A 68 4.16 -14.66 5.06
CA LEU A 68 4.50 -13.33 5.58
C LEU A 68 5.08 -13.43 7.00
N PRO A 69 6.18 -12.71 7.33
CA PRO A 69 6.77 -12.71 8.67
C PRO A 69 5.95 -11.86 9.67
N LEU A 70 4.66 -12.17 9.84
CA LEU A 70 3.76 -11.50 10.77
C LEU A 70 3.73 -12.24 12.13
N PRO A 71 3.91 -11.55 13.27
CA PRO A 71 3.77 -12.14 14.60
C PRO A 71 2.28 -12.41 14.94
N PRO A 72 2.02 -13.22 15.97
CA PRO A 72 0.66 -13.64 16.34
C PRO A 72 -0.28 -12.53 16.87
N ARG A 73 0.18 -11.28 17.01
CA ARG A 73 -0.62 -10.19 17.62
C ARG A 73 -0.54 -8.89 16.82
N CYS A 74 -0.92 -8.98 15.56
CA CYS A 74 -1.12 -7.81 14.70
C CYS A 74 -2.59 -7.34 14.76
N VAL A 75 -2.81 -6.03 14.71
CA VAL A 75 -4.15 -5.43 14.75
C VAL A 75 -4.44 -4.71 13.44
N GLU A 76 -5.63 -4.91 12.88
CA GLU A 76 -6.17 -4.03 11.83
C GLU A 76 -7.18 -3.09 12.46
N VAL A 77 -7.09 -1.82 12.10
CA VAL A 77 -8.13 -0.82 12.34
C VAL A 77 -8.66 -0.35 10.99
N VAL A 78 -9.98 -0.38 10.82
CA VAL A 78 -10.66 0.24 9.68
C VAL A 78 -11.46 1.41 10.23
N GLY A 79 -11.30 2.58 9.64
CA GLY A 79 -11.99 3.79 10.09
C GLY A 79 -12.40 4.70 8.95
N GLU A 80 -13.10 5.77 9.28
CA GLU A 80 -13.46 6.85 8.34
C GLU A 80 -13.28 8.23 8.99
N HIS A 81 -13.00 9.23 8.16
CA HIS A 81 -12.58 10.57 8.57
C HIS A 81 -13.69 11.60 8.69
N ARG A 82 -14.96 11.20 8.50
CA ARG A 82 -16.18 12.03 8.31
C ARG A 82 -16.32 13.38 9.04
N GLU A 83 -15.52 13.69 10.06
CA GLU A 83 -15.60 14.89 10.89
C GLU A 83 -14.27 15.63 11.13
N LEU A 84 -13.11 15.12 10.70
CA LEU A 84 -11.80 15.69 11.05
C LEU A 84 -10.88 15.78 9.83
N GLN A 85 -10.50 17.00 9.46
CA GLN A 85 -9.50 17.24 8.42
C GLN A 85 -8.12 16.73 8.89
N PRO A 86 -7.35 16.07 8.01
CA PRO A 86 -6.01 15.62 8.37
C PRO A 86 -5.12 16.84 8.68
N LEU A 87 -4.28 16.72 9.71
CA LEU A 87 -3.36 17.80 10.13
C LEU A 87 -2.32 18.12 9.04
N VAL A 88 -2.09 17.19 8.11
CA VAL A 88 -1.33 17.36 6.86
C VAL A 88 -2.02 16.53 5.77
N GLN A 89 -2.31 17.12 4.61
CA GLN A 89 -2.78 16.40 3.42
C GLN A 89 -1.67 15.47 2.91
N ALA A 90 -1.63 14.25 3.43
CA ALA A 90 -1.01 13.13 2.76
C ALA A 90 -2.15 12.17 2.43
N ASP A 91 -2.35 11.87 1.16
CA ASP A 91 -3.32 10.87 0.68
C ASP A 91 -2.86 9.50 1.18
N LEU A 92 -3.21 9.16 2.42
CA LEU A 92 -2.85 7.91 3.08
C LEU A 92 -4.07 7.02 3.12
N ALA A 93 -4.20 6.15 2.12
CA ALA A 93 -5.24 5.11 2.11
C ALA A 93 -5.06 4.10 3.27
N GLY A 94 -3.84 3.98 3.78
CA GLY A 94 -3.53 3.25 4.99
C GLY A 94 -2.22 3.70 5.64
N ILE A 95 -1.97 3.19 6.84
CA ILE A 95 -0.71 3.37 7.55
C ILE A 95 -0.42 2.17 8.47
N ALA A 96 0.76 1.58 8.30
CA ALA A 96 1.28 0.55 9.20
C ALA A 96 2.16 1.15 10.31
N LEU A 97 1.83 0.84 11.57
CA LEU A 97 2.51 1.32 12.77
C LEU A 97 2.76 0.17 13.73
N LEU A 98 4.03 -0.18 13.93
CA LEU A 98 4.44 -1.23 14.87
C LEU A 98 3.80 -2.61 14.54
N ASN A 99 2.80 -2.98 15.34
CA ASN A 99 2.05 -4.22 15.27
C ASN A 99 0.60 -3.97 14.83
N HIS A 100 0.29 -2.83 14.23
CA HIS A 100 -1.02 -2.59 13.65
C HIS A 100 -0.93 -1.85 12.33
N TYR A 101 -2.00 -1.89 11.56
CA TYR A 101 -2.21 -0.94 10.48
C TYR A 101 -3.62 -0.38 10.53
N VAL A 102 -3.77 0.78 9.90
CA VAL A 102 -5.04 1.50 9.77
C VAL A 102 -5.37 1.61 8.30
N VAL A 103 -6.64 1.42 7.94
CA VAL A 103 -7.16 1.67 6.59
C VAL A 103 -8.24 2.75 6.68
N ASP A 104 -8.12 3.78 5.84
CA ASP A 104 -9.13 4.81 5.71
C ASP A 104 -10.18 4.42 4.65
N MET A 105 -11.43 4.28 5.07
CA MET A 105 -12.53 3.92 4.20
C MET A 105 -12.95 5.06 3.26
N ASP A 106 -12.63 6.31 3.55
CA ASP A 106 -12.95 7.41 2.63
C ASP A 106 -12.04 7.34 1.39
N GLU A 107 -10.75 7.07 1.56
CA GLU A 107 -9.83 6.77 0.45
C GLU A 107 -10.21 5.49 -0.32
N VAL A 108 -10.61 4.42 0.38
CA VAL A 108 -11.11 3.18 -0.26
C VAL A 108 -12.29 3.50 -1.20
N ARG A 109 -13.26 4.29 -0.74
CA ARG A 109 -14.43 4.69 -1.53
C ARG A 109 -14.05 5.60 -2.69
N ALA A 110 -13.13 6.54 -2.48
CA ALA A 110 -12.65 7.43 -3.52
C ALA A 110 -11.97 6.65 -4.66
N TRP A 111 -11.11 5.70 -4.32
CA TRP A 111 -10.45 4.85 -5.30
C TRP A 111 -11.45 3.91 -6.00
N ALA A 112 -12.35 3.24 -5.26
CA ALA A 112 -13.40 2.42 -5.86
C ALA A 112 -14.29 3.22 -6.82
N GLY A 113 -14.67 4.45 -6.44
CA GLY A 113 -15.42 5.38 -7.29
C GLY A 113 -14.68 5.78 -8.56
N THR A 114 -13.35 5.95 -8.49
CA THR A 114 -12.50 6.19 -9.66
C THR A 114 -12.51 5.00 -10.61
N LEU A 115 -12.40 3.77 -10.10
CA LEU A 115 -12.48 2.55 -10.91
C LEU A 115 -13.86 2.39 -11.58
N ALA A 116 -14.94 2.59 -10.82
CA ALA A 116 -16.30 2.53 -11.34
C ALA A 116 -16.54 3.56 -12.45
N ARG A 117 -16.05 4.80 -12.27
CA ARG A 117 -16.14 5.87 -13.28
C ARG A 117 -15.40 5.50 -14.56
N ARG A 118 -14.17 4.96 -14.45
CA ARG A 118 -13.39 4.49 -15.62
C ARG A 118 -14.16 3.42 -16.39
N ARG A 119 -14.70 2.42 -15.69
CA ARG A 119 -15.51 1.37 -16.31
C ARG A 119 -16.79 1.90 -16.95
N ALA A 120 -17.44 2.88 -16.34
CA ALA A 120 -18.62 3.52 -16.92
C ALA A 120 -18.29 4.23 -18.24
N ILE A 121 -17.16 4.94 -18.31
CA ILE A 121 -16.67 5.57 -19.54
C ILE A 121 -16.40 4.52 -20.63
N ILE A 122 -15.72 3.43 -20.29
CA ILE A 122 -15.43 2.33 -21.24
C ILE A 122 -16.73 1.66 -21.72
N ARG A 123 -17.72 1.46 -20.85
CA ARG A 123 -19.02 0.93 -21.29
C ARG A 123 -19.75 1.90 -22.21
N ALA A 124 -19.66 3.20 -21.95
CA ALA A 124 -20.26 4.23 -22.80
C ALA A 124 -19.59 4.30 -24.18
N ASP A 125 -18.29 4.02 -24.28
CA ASP A 125 -17.57 3.90 -25.56
C ASP A 125 -17.75 2.54 -26.24
N ARG A 126 -18.54 1.63 -25.66
CA ARG A 126 -18.79 0.25 -26.13
C ARG A 126 -17.54 -0.64 -26.13
N GLY A 127 -16.56 -0.34 -25.29
CA GLY A 127 -15.33 -1.12 -25.13
C GLY A 127 -14.29 -0.86 -26.22
N VAL A 128 -14.40 0.23 -26.99
CA VAL A 128 -13.46 0.57 -28.08
C VAL A 128 -12.02 0.57 -27.57
N LEU A 129 -11.81 1.07 -26.35
CA LEU A 129 -10.49 1.07 -25.70
C LEU A 129 -9.85 -0.32 -25.64
N LEU A 130 -10.62 -1.41 -25.52
CA LEU A 130 -10.06 -2.76 -25.43
C LEU A 130 -9.47 -3.25 -26.76
N ASP A 131 -9.98 -2.72 -27.87
CA ASP A 131 -9.55 -3.08 -29.22
C ASP A 131 -8.51 -2.11 -29.80
N ASP A 132 -8.36 -0.93 -29.20
CA ASP A 132 -7.39 0.08 -29.66
C ASP A 132 -5.97 -0.50 -29.76
N PRO A 133 -5.21 -0.19 -30.83
CA PRO A 133 -3.85 -0.66 -30.97
C PRO A 133 -2.96 -0.05 -29.89
N LEU A 134 -2.13 -0.90 -29.26
CA LEU A 134 -1.12 -0.42 -28.30
C LEU A 134 0.02 0.28 -29.05
N PRO A 135 0.58 1.36 -28.50
CA PRO A 135 1.76 1.98 -29.09
C PRO A 135 2.93 0.99 -29.11
N THR A 136 3.56 0.86 -30.28
CA THR A 136 4.69 -0.06 -30.50
C THR A 136 6.02 0.53 -30.06
N GLY A 137 6.16 1.86 -30.05
CA GLY A 137 7.30 2.60 -29.52
C GLY A 137 7.23 2.86 -28.00
N GLY A 138 8.32 3.42 -27.45
CA GLY A 138 8.41 3.83 -26.05
C GLY A 138 9.37 3.00 -25.21
N GLY A 139 9.66 3.49 -24.00
CA GLY A 139 10.52 2.80 -23.05
C GLY A 139 9.87 1.54 -22.45
N PRO A 140 10.66 0.69 -21.76
CA PRO A 140 10.19 -0.60 -21.22
C PRO A 140 9.05 -0.48 -20.20
N LEU A 141 8.92 0.70 -19.57
CA LEU A 141 7.92 1.03 -18.56
C LEU A 141 6.70 1.78 -19.09
N LEU A 142 6.55 1.96 -20.41
CA LEU A 142 5.36 2.60 -20.95
C LEU A 142 4.11 1.76 -20.59
N ALA A 143 3.17 2.32 -19.81
CA ALA A 143 1.93 1.61 -19.46
C ALA A 143 0.83 1.83 -20.51
N ALA A 144 0.74 3.02 -21.12
CA ALA A 144 -0.11 3.30 -22.27
C ALA A 144 -1.60 2.98 -22.04
N GLY A 145 -2.17 3.46 -20.94
CA GLY A 145 -3.59 3.28 -20.62
C GLY A 145 -3.96 1.85 -20.22
N VAL A 146 -2.97 0.98 -19.96
CA VAL A 146 -3.21 -0.41 -19.52
C VAL A 146 -3.99 -0.47 -18.22
N GLU A 147 -3.90 0.54 -17.36
CA GLU A 147 -4.69 0.67 -16.14
C GLU A 147 -6.21 0.70 -16.42
N TRP A 148 -6.63 1.35 -17.50
CA TRP A 148 -8.03 1.39 -17.91
C TRP A 148 -8.49 0.03 -18.44
N ARG A 149 -7.65 -0.62 -19.26
CA ARG A 149 -7.92 -1.97 -19.79
C ARG A 149 -8.03 -2.99 -18.68
N LEU A 150 -7.11 -2.96 -17.72
CA LEU A 150 -7.12 -3.85 -16.55
C LEU A 150 -8.33 -3.61 -15.66
N ALA A 151 -8.74 -2.35 -15.46
CA ALA A 151 -9.97 -2.03 -14.74
C ALA A 151 -11.21 -2.61 -15.45
N ALA A 152 -11.33 -2.45 -16.77
CA ALA A 152 -12.42 -3.03 -17.56
C ALA A 152 -12.42 -4.57 -17.55
N LEU A 153 -11.26 -5.21 -17.63
CA LEU A 153 -11.13 -6.66 -17.67
C LEU A 153 -11.20 -7.33 -16.28
N SER A 154 -11.26 -6.56 -15.19
CA SER A 154 -11.46 -7.14 -13.87
C SER A 154 -12.85 -7.79 -13.81
N PRO A 155 -12.97 -9.05 -13.34
CA PRO A 155 -14.23 -9.79 -13.34
C PRO A 155 -15.20 -9.37 -12.24
N ARG A 156 -14.82 -8.41 -11.40
CA ARG A 156 -15.63 -7.94 -10.26
C ARG A 156 -16.67 -6.95 -10.72
N GLU A 157 -17.86 -7.02 -10.14
CA GLU A 157 -18.93 -6.07 -10.38
C GLU A 157 -18.62 -4.71 -9.75
N ASP A 158 -19.22 -3.63 -10.27
CA ASP A 158 -18.97 -2.27 -9.74
C ASP A 158 -19.42 -2.13 -8.28
N SER A 159 -20.47 -2.86 -7.87
CA SER A 159 -20.95 -2.91 -6.49
C SER A 159 -19.98 -3.61 -5.52
N GLU A 160 -19.01 -4.38 -6.04
CA GLU A 160 -18.00 -5.06 -5.23
C GLU A 160 -16.73 -4.23 -5.04
N LEU A 161 -16.51 -3.18 -5.85
CA LEU A 161 -15.23 -2.49 -5.95
C LEU A 161 -14.71 -1.93 -4.62
N GLU A 162 -15.58 -1.42 -3.75
CA GLU A 162 -15.18 -0.95 -2.41
C GLU A 162 -14.54 -2.06 -1.58
N SER A 163 -15.16 -3.25 -1.56
CA SER A 163 -14.65 -4.41 -0.82
C SER A 163 -13.33 -4.93 -1.40
N VAL A 164 -13.20 -4.86 -2.73
CA VAL A 164 -12.02 -5.30 -3.47
C VAL A 164 -10.84 -4.36 -3.22
N VAL A 165 -11.08 -3.05 -3.28
CA VAL A 165 -10.06 -2.03 -2.99
C VAL A 165 -9.61 -2.13 -1.53
N LEU A 166 -10.54 -2.30 -0.59
CA LEU A 166 -10.20 -2.55 0.81
C LEU A 166 -9.30 -3.78 0.99
N ASP A 167 -9.56 -4.88 0.27
CA ASP A 167 -8.71 -6.07 0.36
C ASP A 167 -7.31 -5.82 -0.21
N ILE A 168 -7.19 -5.11 -1.33
CA ILE A 168 -5.89 -4.74 -1.92
C ILE A 168 -5.07 -3.91 -0.93
N ILE A 169 -5.65 -2.84 -0.37
CA ILE A 169 -4.98 -1.98 0.61
C ILE A 169 -4.57 -2.79 1.85
N ARG A 170 -5.43 -3.68 2.34
CA ARG A 170 -5.08 -4.56 3.48
C ARG A 170 -3.84 -5.40 3.22
N TRP A 171 -3.67 -5.94 2.01
CA TRP A 171 -2.47 -6.71 1.68
C TRP A 171 -1.24 -5.82 1.58
N HIS A 172 -1.37 -4.63 1.01
CA HIS A 172 -0.32 -3.62 0.95
C HIS A 172 0.17 -3.26 2.37
N GLU A 173 -0.75 -2.87 3.26
CA GLU A 173 -0.42 -2.51 4.64
C GLU A 173 0.18 -3.68 5.45
N ARG A 174 -0.24 -4.91 5.17
CA ARG A 174 0.39 -6.11 5.75
C ARG A 174 1.82 -6.28 5.28
N GLY A 175 2.15 -5.88 4.05
CA GLY A 175 3.51 -5.86 3.56
C GLY A 175 4.39 -4.87 4.32
N HIS A 176 3.91 -3.63 4.53
CA HIS A 176 4.61 -2.67 5.40
C HIS A 176 4.79 -3.19 6.83
N MET A 177 3.75 -3.81 7.39
CA MET A 177 3.83 -4.39 8.73
C MET A 177 4.84 -5.55 8.79
N ALA A 178 4.90 -6.40 7.75
CA ALA A 178 5.92 -7.44 7.63
C ALA A 178 7.32 -6.85 7.57
N ASP A 179 7.56 -5.78 6.80
CA ASP A 179 8.86 -5.11 6.74
C ASP A 179 9.23 -4.44 8.06
N PHE A 180 8.31 -3.70 8.67
CA PHE A 180 8.52 -3.13 10.00
C PHE A 180 8.98 -4.21 10.96
N LEU A 181 8.28 -5.34 10.99
CA LEU A 181 8.57 -6.43 11.91
C LEU A 181 9.75 -7.26 11.47
N TYR A 182 10.20 -7.19 10.22
CA TYR A 182 11.39 -7.89 9.72
C TYR A 182 12.68 -7.10 10.01
N PHE A 183 12.64 -5.77 9.85
CA PHE A 183 13.81 -4.88 9.94
C PHE A 183 13.90 -4.10 11.26
N LEU A 184 12.81 -3.95 12.02
CA LEU A 184 12.76 -3.19 13.28
C LEU A 184 12.36 -4.09 14.48
N PRO A 185 12.66 -3.68 15.72
CA PRO A 185 13.49 -2.54 16.12
C PRO A 185 14.99 -2.80 15.82
N VAL A 186 15.69 -1.76 15.33
CA VAL A 186 17.10 -1.84 14.87
C VAL A 186 18.01 -2.53 15.87
N LEU A 187 17.87 -2.22 17.16
CA LEU A 187 18.72 -2.78 18.22
C LEU A 187 18.60 -4.30 18.36
N ARG A 188 17.46 -4.89 17.96
CA ARG A 188 17.27 -6.35 17.99
C ARG A 188 17.70 -7.02 16.68
N ARG A 189 17.87 -6.24 15.61
CA ARG A 189 18.13 -6.75 14.25
C ARG A 189 19.18 -5.92 13.50
N PRO A 190 20.31 -5.57 14.13
CA PRO A 190 21.21 -4.54 13.61
C PRO A 190 21.74 -4.88 12.22
N TRP A 191 22.04 -6.15 11.95
CA TRP A 191 22.55 -6.59 10.65
C TRP A 191 21.52 -6.51 9.53
N ARG A 192 20.23 -6.78 9.82
CA ARG A 192 19.17 -6.67 8.82
C ARG A 192 18.88 -5.22 8.48
N SER A 193 18.78 -4.36 9.51
CA SER A 193 18.58 -2.91 9.30
C SER A 193 19.78 -2.30 8.58
N LEU A 194 21.01 -2.66 8.96
CA LEU A 194 22.23 -2.19 8.30
C LEU A 194 22.28 -2.66 6.84
N ALA A 195 21.98 -3.94 6.57
CA ALA A 195 21.95 -4.46 5.21
C ALA A 195 20.90 -3.74 4.34
N LEU A 196 19.71 -3.43 4.89
CA LEU A 196 18.69 -2.66 4.19
C LEU A 196 19.21 -1.27 3.80
N VAL A 197 19.81 -0.56 4.75
CA VAL A 197 20.32 0.81 4.52
C VAL A 197 21.51 0.80 3.56
N LEU A 198 22.44 -0.16 3.67
CA LEU A 198 23.59 -0.28 2.77
C LEU A 198 23.18 -0.63 1.33
N ARG A 199 22.22 -1.55 1.16
CA ARG A 199 21.71 -1.93 -0.17
C ARG A 199 21.01 -0.76 -0.88
N ASN A 200 20.47 0.17 -0.13
CA ASN A 200 19.79 1.37 -0.62
C ASN A 200 20.68 2.62 -0.56
N GLY A 201 22.01 2.45 -0.58
CA GLY A 201 22.96 3.55 -0.75
C GLY A 201 23.00 4.55 0.42
N LEU A 202 22.59 4.13 1.62
CA LEU A 202 22.45 5.00 2.80
C LEU A 202 21.43 6.14 2.61
N ASP A 203 20.47 6.00 1.69
CA ASP A 203 19.45 7.01 1.40
C ASP A 203 18.07 6.60 1.92
N ALA A 204 17.48 7.45 2.75
CA ALA A 204 16.15 7.23 3.32
C ALA A 204 15.06 7.17 2.25
N LEU A 205 15.21 7.92 1.14
CA LEU A 205 14.25 7.88 0.03
C LEU A 205 14.23 6.51 -0.64
N HIS A 206 15.41 5.94 -0.93
CA HIS A 206 15.52 4.60 -1.53
C HIS A 206 15.10 3.48 -0.58
N VAL A 207 15.38 3.61 0.73
CA VAL A 207 14.84 2.67 1.73
C VAL A 207 13.31 2.71 1.73
N GLY A 208 12.71 3.89 1.72
CA GLY A 208 11.25 4.05 1.61
C GLY A 208 10.73 3.42 0.32
N ALA A 209 11.34 3.73 -0.82
CA ALA A 209 10.96 3.18 -2.11
C ALA A 209 11.03 1.64 -2.15
N GLU A 210 12.08 1.03 -1.62
CA GLU A 210 12.17 -0.42 -1.49
C GLU A 210 10.98 -0.96 -0.68
N MET A 211 10.68 -0.37 0.49
CA MET A 211 9.54 -0.78 1.34
C MET A 211 8.19 -0.64 0.63
N GLU A 212 7.97 0.44 -0.13
CA GLU A 212 6.77 0.61 -0.96
C GLU A 212 6.67 -0.49 -2.03
N GLY A 213 7.77 -0.78 -2.72
CA GLY A 213 7.84 -1.84 -3.71
C GLY A 213 7.52 -3.23 -3.11
N ARG A 214 7.99 -3.52 -1.89
CA ARG A 214 7.67 -4.78 -1.19
C ARG A 214 6.20 -4.88 -0.82
N ALA A 215 5.65 -3.80 -0.26
CA ALA A 215 4.25 -3.76 0.16
C ALA A 215 3.31 -4.03 -1.01
N GLU A 216 3.57 -3.40 -2.14
CA GLU A 216 2.75 -3.61 -3.34
C GLU A 216 2.99 -4.98 -3.98
N LEU A 217 4.21 -5.53 -3.88
CA LEU A 217 4.47 -6.91 -4.29
C LEU A 217 3.68 -7.93 -3.43
N VAL A 218 3.52 -7.67 -2.13
CA VAL A 218 2.66 -8.47 -1.25
C VAL A 218 1.21 -8.42 -1.73
N ALA A 219 0.70 -7.22 -2.03
CA ALA A 219 -0.62 -7.04 -2.60
C ALA A 219 -0.79 -7.84 -3.90
N LEU A 220 0.18 -7.78 -4.80
CA LEU A 220 0.14 -8.50 -6.08
C LEU A 220 0.21 -10.03 -5.92
N ALA A 221 1.04 -10.51 -4.99
CA ALA A 221 1.28 -11.94 -4.77
C ALA A 221 0.13 -12.64 -4.03
N LEU A 222 -0.56 -11.92 -3.13
CA LEU A 222 -1.53 -12.50 -2.21
C LEU A 222 -2.98 -12.10 -2.50
N SER A 223 -3.23 -10.93 -3.10
CA SER A 223 -4.58 -10.55 -3.47
C SER A 223 -5.12 -11.43 -4.60
N PRO A 224 -6.40 -11.87 -4.54
CA PRO A 224 -7.05 -12.51 -5.67
C PRO A 224 -7.41 -11.51 -6.79
N HIS A 225 -7.21 -10.20 -6.57
CA HIS A 225 -7.61 -9.13 -7.46
C HIS A 225 -6.47 -8.63 -8.35
N THR A 226 -5.64 -9.55 -8.85
CA THR A 226 -4.39 -9.27 -9.59
C THR A 226 -4.52 -8.18 -10.66
N ARG A 227 -5.60 -8.17 -11.46
CA ARG A 227 -5.80 -7.14 -12.50
C ARG A 227 -5.91 -5.73 -11.92
N LEU A 228 -6.60 -5.56 -10.78
CA LEU A 228 -6.78 -4.24 -10.17
C LEU A 228 -5.52 -3.77 -9.44
N VAL A 229 -4.73 -4.70 -8.87
CA VAL A 229 -3.38 -4.39 -8.36
C VAL A 229 -2.47 -3.92 -9.51
N LEU A 230 -2.45 -4.64 -10.64
CA LEU A 230 -1.70 -4.21 -11.83
C LEU A 230 -2.20 -2.87 -12.39
N ALA A 231 -3.51 -2.59 -12.32
CA ALA A 231 -4.06 -1.31 -12.74
C ALA A 231 -3.57 -0.16 -11.85
N HIS A 232 -3.48 -0.40 -10.55
CA HIS A 232 -2.90 0.55 -9.59
C HIS A 232 -1.43 0.84 -9.95
N LEU A 233 -0.63 -0.21 -10.10
CA LEU A 233 0.78 -0.12 -10.48
C LEU A 233 1.01 0.63 -11.79
N ALA A 234 0.26 0.30 -12.83
CA ALA A 234 0.34 0.98 -14.12
C ALA A 234 0.03 2.49 -13.99
N GLY A 235 -0.96 2.86 -13.17
CA GLY A 235 -1.29 4.25 -12.89
C GLY A 235 -0.13 5.03 -12.27
N PHE A 236 0.60 4.43 -11.33
CA PHE A 236 1.79 5.05 -10.72
C PHE A 236 2.97 5.17 -11.68
N VAL A 237 3.16 4.18 -12.56
CA VAL A 237 4.24 4.21 -13.55
C VAL A 237 4.02 5.31 -14.60
N ASP A 238 2.78 5.59 -14.97
CA ASP A 238 2.45 6.63 -15.96
C ASP A 238 2.26 8.03 -15.33
N GLY A 239 1.68 8.13 -14.12
CA GLY A 239 1.10 9.39 -13.63
C GLY A 239 1.72 10.05 -12.38
N ASP A 240 2.46 9.34 -11.54
CA ASP A 240 2.91 9.90 -10.24
C ASP A 240 4.20 10.74 -10.37
N PRO A 241 4.41 11.81 -9.57
CA PRO A 241 5.64 12.58 -9.62
C PRO A 241 6.84 11.67 -9.40
N ARG A 242 7.80 11.71 -10.34
CA ARG A 242 8.96 10.81 -10.39
C ARG A 242 9.84 10.78 -9.12
N GLY A 243 9.58 11.64 -8.14
CA GLY A 243 10.33 11.75 -6.89
C GLY A 243 9.64 11.19 -5.64
N SER A 244 8.42 10.67 -5.72
CA SER A 244 7.78 10.03 -4.56
C SER A 244 8.43 8.66 -4.27
N PRO A 245 8.59 8.24 -2.99
CA PRO A 245 9.04 6.89 -2.66
C PRO A 245 8.19 5.81 -3.35
N HIS A 246 6.86 5.98 -3.39
CA HIS A 246 5.94 5.07 -4.09
C HIS A 246 6.29 4.93 -5.57
N ALA A 247 6.43 6.04 -6.30
CA ALA A 247 6.73 6.01 -7.72
C ALA A 247 8.08 5.32 -8.02
N ILE A 248 9.10 5.57 -7.19
CA ILE A 248 10.42 4.93 -7.33
C ILE A 248 10.31 3.43 -7.03
N GLY A 249 9.67 3.08 -5.92
CA GLY A 249 9.51 1.70 -5.46
C GLY A 249 8.73 0.84 -6.45
N PHE A 250 7.60 1.38 -6.93
CA PHE A 250 6.73 0.68 -7.87
C PHE A 250 7.42 0.50 -9.22
N ARG A 251 8.18 1.49 -9.72
CA ARG A 251 8.97 1.31 -10.96
C ARG A 251 10.00 0.21 -10.82
N SER A 252 10.80 0.21 -9.75
CA SER A 252 11.79 -0.84 -9.50
C SER A 252 11.14 -2.23 -9.39
N MET A 253 9.99 -2.32 -8.71
CA MET A 253 9.23 -3.56 -8.59
C MET A 253 8.66 -4.01 -9.94
N VAL A 254 8.14 -3.08 -10.75
CA VAL A 254 7.66 -3.35 -12.11
C VAL A 254 8.79 -3.93 -12.96
N GLU A 255 9.98 -3.33 -12.97
CA GLU A 255 11.13 -3.85 -13.71
C GLU A 255 11.49 -5.28 -13.29
N ALA A 256 11.51 -5.54 -11.98
CA ALA A 256 11.75 -6.88 -11.44
C ALA A 256 10.66 -7.88 -11.88
N LEU A 257 9.40 -7.47 -11.88
CA LEU A 257 8.26 -8.28 -12.32
C LEU A 257 8.34 -8.58 -13.82
N GLN A 258 8.66 -7.60 -14.66
CA GLN A 258 8.85 -7.81 -16.10
C GLN A 258 9.97 -8.82 -16.38
N ALA A 259 11.09 -8.70 -15.67
CA ALA A 259 12.21 -9.63 -15.79
C ALA A 259 11.81 -11.05 -15.35
N GLU A 260 11.06 -11.19 -14.26
CA GLU A 260 10.60 -12.50 -13.77
C GLU A 260 9.55 -13.14 -14.70
N LEU A 261 8.65 -12.33 -15.27
CA LEU A 261 7.71 -12.77 -16.30
C LEU A 261 8.44 -13.23 -17.57
N GLY A 262 9.49 -12.51 -17.99
CA GLY A 262 10.33 -12.88 -19.13
C GLY A 262 11.04 -14.22 -18.93
N LYS A 263 11.61 -14.47 -17.75
CA LYS A 263 12.22 -15.77 -17.39
C LYS A 263 11.22 -16.93 -17.46
N ARG A 264 9.94 -16.66 -17.23
CA ARG A 264 8.85 -17.63 -17.31
C ARG A 264 8.29 -17.80 -18.72
N GLY A 265 8.84 -17.11 -19.73
CA GLY A 265 8.37 -17.15 -21.10
C GLY A 265 7.02 -16.46 -21.31
N CYS A 266 6.63 -15.53 -20.43
CA CYS A 266 5.40 -14.76 -20.62
C CYS A 266 5.58 -13.77 -21.77
N GLU A 267 4.86 -14.00 -22.88
CA GLU A 267 4.87 -13.11 -24.06
C GLU A 267 4.37 -11.70 -23.75
N HIS A 268 3.65 -11.53 -22.64
CA HIS A 268 3.02 -10.28 -22.22
C HIS A 268 3.70 -9.69 -20.98
N ALA A 269 5.01 -9.90 -20.85
CA ALA A 269 5.81 -9.37 -19.74
C ALA A 269 5.86 -7.83 -19.72
N ALA A 270 5.72 -7.15 -20.87
CA ALA A 270 5.76 -5.68 -20.95
C ALA A 270 4.56 -5.02 -20.25
N VAL A 271 4.77 -3.92 -19.52
CA VAL A 271 3.71 -3.20 -18.76
C VAL A 271 2.48 -2.91 -19.63
N ARG A 272 2.67 -2.31 -20.80
CA ARG A 272 1.61 -2.05 -21.79
C ARG A 272 0.77 -3.28 -22.19
N GLN A 273 1.28 -4.49 -22.01
CA GLN A 273 0.63 -5.75 -22.38
C GLN A 273 0.04 -6.51 -21.17
N TRP A 274 0.19 -6.02 -19.94
CA TRP A 274 -0.26 -6.74 -18.74
C TRP A 274 -1.75 -7.08 -18.73
N HIS A 275 -2.60 -6.30 -19.40
CA HIS A 275 -4.02 -6.62 -19.58
C HIS A 275 -4.27 -7.94 -20.34
N ARG A 276 -3.29 -8.42 -21.11
CA ARG A 276 -3.31 -9.70 -21.84
C ARG A 276 -2.61 -10.83 -21.06
N ALA A 277 -1.81 -10.51 -20.05
CA ALA A 277 -1.12 -11.51 -19.26
C ALA A 277 -2.12 -12.33 -18.43
N ASP A 278 -1.83 -13.63 -18.28
CA ASP A 278 -2.58 -14.50 -17.37
C ASP A 278 -2.35 -14.05 -15.91
N PRO A 279 -3.40 -13.66 -15.17
CA PRO A 279 -3.28 -13.28 -13.77
C PRO A 279 -2.57 -14.31 -12.88
N GLU A 280 -2.71 -15.61 -13.14
CA GLU A 280 -2.06 -16.65 -12.34
C GLU A 280 -0.55 -16.70 -12.59
N VAL A 281 -0.12 -16.49 -13.84
CA VAL A 281 1.30 -16.38 -14.20
C VAL A 281 1.92 -15.15 -13.52
N VAL A 282 1.22 -14.02 -13.53
CA VAL A 282 1.67 -12.80 -12.82
C VAL A 282 1.76 -13.02 -11.32
N ARG A 283 0.74 -13.62 -10.70
CA ARG A 283 0.75 -13.91 -9.27
C ARG A 283 1.87 -14.88 -8.88
N ALA A 284 2.14 -15.89 -9.71
CA ALA A 284 3.25 -16.82 -9.49
C ALA A 284 4.61 -16.12 -9.58
N ALA A 285 4.80 -15.22 -10.56
CA ALA A 285 6.01 -14.41 -10.66
C ALA A 285 6.17 -13.48 -9.43
N ALA A 286 5.08 -12.85 -8.98
CA ALA A 286 5.08 -12.01 -7.79
C ALA A 286 5.44 -12.79 -6.52
N ARG A 287 4.89 -14.00 -6.33
CA ARG A 287 5.22 -14.88 -5.19
C ARG A 287 6.68 -15.31 -5.19
N GLU A 288 7.23 -15.61 -6.36
CA GLU A 288 8.64 -15.96 -6.52
C GLU A 288 9.56 -14.79 -6.14
N LEU A 289 9.23 -13.57 -6.58
CA LEU A 289 9.94 -12.37 -6.14
C LEU A 289 9.80 -12.15 -4.64
N LEU A 290 8.59 -12.32 -4.10
CA LEU A 290 8.31 -12.16 -2.67
C LEU A 290 9.14 -13.13 -1.82
N GLY A 291 9.29 -14.39 -2.27
CA GLY A 291 10.11 -15.40 -1.60
C GLY A 291 11.60 -15.07 -1.52
N ARG A 292 12.08 -14.06 -2.26
CA ARG A 292 13.47 -13.57 -2.23
C ARG A 292 13.65 -12.36 -1.30
N MET A 293 12.57 -11.79 -0.76
CA MET A 293 12.61 -10.52 0.00
C MET A 293 12.97 -10.68 1.48
N TRP A 294 12.64 -11.81 2.12
CA TRP A 294 12.81 -12.05 3.57
C TRP A 294 13.50 -13.36 3.90
#